data_AF-A0A1G8PQU3-F1
#
_entry.id   AF-A0A1G8PQU3-F1
#
_cell.length_a   1.000
_cell.length_b   1.000
_cell.length_c   1.000
_cell.angle_alpha   90.00
_cell.angle_beta   90.00
_cell.angle_gamma   90.00
#
_symmetry.space_group_name_H-M   'P 1'
#
loop_
_entity.id
_entity.type
_entity.pdbx_description
1 polymer ?
#
loop_
_entity_poly.entity_id
_entity_poly.type
_entity_poly.pdbx_seq_one_letter_code
_entity_poly.pdbx_strand_id
1 'polypeptide(L)'
;MKKPFYKHWLFWVVVVVLGSIIGQIAARNEPEDQATPAATQGVQATAVPAADSPAAEPAAGNPSVNWESAIKQIAQSDTESAQKADAVEVLAKAYTPSPEELTDFESQVVEEYNAGNYLAHIEDAGYMLTNLFKAVVVEGKHTDGEPVKDFASAFYQNTKNTFLGVEAAGSDSVKESESQMDKALAEIK
;
A
#
# COMPACT_ATOMS: atom_id res chain seq x y z
N MET A 1 17.72 29.87 38.20
CA MET A 1 17.64 30.16 36.75
C MET A 1 16.52 29.32 36.14
N LYS A 2 15.45 29.95 35.65
CA LYS A 2 14.30 29.29 35.00
C LYS A 2 14.52 29.31 33.49
N LYS A 3 14.55 28.14 32.84
CA LYS A 3 14.64 27.99 31.37
C LYS A 3 13.25 27.99 30.74
N PRO A 4 13.10 28.39 29.46
CA PRO A 4 11.88 29.02 28.94
C PRO A 4 10.83 28.05 28.38
N PHE A 5 9.56 28.38 28.64
CA PHE A 5 8.33 27.70 28.21
C PHE A 5 7.81 28.19 26.83
N TYR A 6 8.67 28.30 25.81
CA TYR A 6 8.22 28.77 24.47
C TYR A 6 8.78 27.89 23.35
N LYS A 7 8.44 26.60 23.35
CA LYS A 7 8.69 25.71 22.20
C LYS A 7 7.49 24.87 21.74
N HIS A 8 6.34 24.92 22.42
CA HIS A 8 5.15 24.13 22.03
C HIS A 8 4.06 24.92 21.29
N TRP A 9 4.30 26.20 20.96
CA TRP A 9 3.26 27.06 20.36
C TRP A 9 3.35 27.27 18.84
N LEU A 10 4.31 26.64 18.15
CA LEU A 10 4.47 26.78 16.69
C LEU A 10 4.05 25.53 15.89
N PHE A 11 3.49 24.51 16.54
CA PHE A 11 3.13 23.24 15.89
C PHE A 11 1.66 23.13 15.46
N TRP A 12 0.78 24.05 15.89
CA TRP A 12 -0.67 23.96 15.60
C TRP A 12 -1.15 24.73 14.35
N VAL A 13 -0.27 25.49 13.68
CA VAL A 13 -0.70 26.31 12.51
C VAL A 13 -0.63 25.53 11.18
N VAL A 14 0.16 24.45 11.10
CA VAL A 14 0.31 23.68 9.84
C VAL A 14 -0.88 22.73 9.57
N VAL A 15 -1.61 22.32 10.60
CA VAL A 15 -2.71 21.33 10.48
C VAL A 15 -4.02 21.93 9.92
N VAL A 16 -4.14 23.26 9.78
CA VAL A 16 -5.40 23.90 9.34
C VAL A 16 -5.43 24.31 7.86
N VAL A 17 -4.33 24.22 7.09
CA VAL A 17 -4.30 24.73 5.70
C VAL A 17 -4.50 23.65 4.61
N LEU A 18 -4.46 22.35 4.93
CA LEU A 18 -4.65 21.26 3.95
C LEU A 18 -6.07 20.66 3.90
N GLY A 19 -7.01 21.17 4.71
CA GLY A 19 -8.38 20.66 4.83
C GLY A 19 -9.46 21.48 4.10
N SER A 20 -9.14 22.29 3.08
CA SER A 20 -10.10 23.21 2.44
C SER A 20 -10.14 23.17 0.91
N ILE A 21 -9.97 22.00 0.29
CA ILE A 21 -10.19 21.83 -1.17
C ILE A 21 -11.18 20.69 -1.49
N ILE A 22 -11.93 20.17 -0.51
CA ILE A 22 -12.99 19.18 -0.77
C ILE A 22 -14.32 19.75 -0.26
N GLY A 23 -15.00 20.47 -1.14
CA GLY A 23 -16.38 20.89 -0.91
C GLY A 23 -16.68 22.27 -1.46
N GLN A 24 -16.84 22.40 -2.79
CA GLN A 24 -17.67 23.41 -3.47
C GLN A 24 -17.79 23.11 -4.99
N ILE A 25 -18.28 21.92 -5.34
CA ILE A 25 -18.83 21.66 -6.69
C ILE A 25 -20.12 20.84 -6.54
N ALA A 26 -21.15 21.45 -5.94
CA ALA A 26 -22.51 20.92 -5.98
C ALA A 26 -23.51 21.99 -5.50
N ALA A 27 -23.77 22.99 -6.34
CA ALA A 27 -25.06 23.68 -6.39
C ALA A 27 -25.02 24.82 -7.42
N ARG A 28 -25.60 24.58 -8.61
CA ARG A 28 -26.60 25.45 -9.26
C ARG A 28 -26.88 24.99 -10.69
N ASN A 29 -27.95 24.21 -10.84
CA ASN A 29 -28.91 24.37 -11.94
C ASN A 29 -29.60 25.74 -11.70
N GLU A 30 -30.05 26.56 -12.65
CA GLU A 30 -30.71 26.36 -13.95
C GLU A 30 -30.90 27.77 -14.64
N PRO A 31 -31.72 27.97 -15.70
CA PRO A 31 -31.38 28.17 -17.11
C PRO A 31 -31.61 29.62 -17.67
N GLU A 32 -31.25 29.86 -18.95
CA GLU A 32 -31.87 30.77 -19.96
C GLU A 32 -30.82 31.05 -21.09
N ASP A 33 -30.94 30.45 -22.27
CA ASP A 33 -31.74 30.82 -23.45
C ASP A 33 -31.17 31.99 -24.28
N GLN A 34 -30.56 31.65 -25.43
CA GLN A 34 -30.65 32.42 -26.67
C GLN A 34 -30.15 31.60 -27.88
N ALA A 35 -31.08 31.33 -28.81
CA ALA A 35 -30.85 30.83 -30.17
C ALA A 35 -30.07 31.86 -31.01
N THR A 36 -29.38 31.57 -32.13
CA THR A 36 -29.86 30.99 -33.41
C THR A 36 -28.64 30.82 -34.38
N PRO A 37 -28.75 30.33 -35.65
CA PRO A 37 -28.11 29.09 -36.10
C PRO A 37 -27.13 29.24 -37.30
N ALA A 38 -26.38 28.18 -37.64
CA ALA A 38 -25.94 27.93 -39.01
C ALA A 38 -25.58 26.44 -39.26
N ALA A 39 -26.39 25.82 -40.12
CA ALA A 39 -26.20 24.71 -41.07
C ALA A 39 -24.75 24.30 -41.45
N THR A 40 -24.35 23.09 -41.90
CA THR A 40 -24.90 21.71 -42.10
C THR A 40 -23.72 20.83 -42.58
N GLN A 41 -23.86 19.49 -42.51
CA GLN A 41 -23.14 18.39 -43.22
C GLN A 41 -21.99 17.73 -42.44
N GLY A 42 -21.90 16.41 -42.28
CA GLY A 42 -22.74 15.30 -42.73
C GLY A 42 -22.12 13.95 -42.29
N VAL A 43 -23.00 13.04 -41.83
CA VAL A 43 -23.01 11.56 -41.98
C VAL A 43 -21.67 10.79 -41.96
N GLN A 44 -21.46 9.94 -40.95
CA GLN A 44 -21.42 8.48 -41.17
C GLN A 44 -21.48 7.67 -39.86
N ALA A 45 -22.53 6.85 -39.77
CA ALA A 45 -22.61 5.73 -38.85
C ALA A 45 -21.76 4.57 -39.42
N THR A 46 -20.99 3.91 -38.56
CA THR A 46 -20.58 2.52 -38.77
C THR A 46 -20.53 1.82 -37.41
N ALA A 47 -21.23 0.70 -37.33
CA ALA A 47 -21.38 -0.16 -36.18
C ALA A 47 -20.31 -1.27 -36.19
N VAL A 48 -19.60 -1.40 -35.05
CA VAL A 48 -19.12 -2.60 -34.28
C VAL A 48 -18.40 -3.76 -35.04
N PRO A 49 -17.34 -4.37 -34.44
CA PRO A 49 -17.56 -5.44 -33.46
C PRO A 49 -16.72 -5.31 -32.17
N ALA A 50 -17.29 -5.87 -31.11
CA ALA A 50 -16.67 -6.09 -29.82
C ALA A 50 -15.42 -6.97 -29.93
N ALA A 51 -14.37 -6.61 -29.18
CA ALA A 51 -13.32 -7.53 -28.77
C ALA A 51 -13.45 -7.71 -27.27
N ASP A 52 -13.91 -8.90 -26.88
CA ASP A 52 -13.78 -9.46 -25.54
C ASP A 52 -12.34 -9.34 -25.07
N SER A 53 -12.15 -8.57 -24.01
CA SER A 53 -11.01 -8.74 -23.12
C SER A 53 -11.62 -8.90 -21.73
N PRO A 54 -11.45 -10.05 -21.06
CA PRO A 54 -11.77 -10.14 -19.65
C PRO A 54 -10.70 -9.31 -18.93
N ALA A 55 -10.99 -8.02 -18.73
CA ALA A 55 -10.36 -7.27 -17.66
C ALA A 55 -10.79 -7.96 -16.37
N ALA A 56 -9.83 -8.62 -15.72
CA ALA A 56 -10.01 -9.13 -14.38
C ALA A 56 -10.55 -7.97 -13.52
N GLU A 57 -11.76 -8.17 -13.01
CA GLU A 57 -12.40 -7.28 -12.07
C GLU A 57 -11.53 -7.26 -10.81
N PRO A 58 -10.92 -6.13 -10.43
CA PRO A 58 -10.21 -6.06 -9.16
C PRO A 58 -11.24 -6.30 -8.05
N ALA A 59 -10.99 -7.31 -7.22
CA ALA A 59 -11.76 -7.62 -6.04
C ALA A 59 -12.02 -6.32 -5.28
N ALA A 60 -13.30 -5.96 -5.12
CA ALA A 60 -13.73 -4.68 -4.58
C ALA A 60 -13.42 -4.59 -3.07
N GLY A 61 -12.17 -4.27 -2.75
CA GLY A 61 -11.75 -3.71 -1.47
C GLY A 61 -12.18 -2.24 -1.36
N ASN A 62 -12.39 -1.77 -0.13
CA ASN A 62 -12.85 -0.42 0.19
C ASN A 62 -12.12 0.68 -0.62
N PRO A 63 -12.81 1.67 -1.22
CA PRO A 63 -12.21 2.71 -2.08
C PRO A 63 -11.35 3.76 -1.34
N SER A 64 -10.86 3.47 -0.13
CA SER A 64 -10.31 4.50 0.75
C SER A 64 -8.84 4.84 0.54
N VAL A 65 -7.99 3.95 -0.01
CA VAL A 65 -6.61 4.27 -0.42
C VAL A 65 -6.20 3.25 -1.49
N ASN A 66 -5.82 3.69 -2.69
CA ASN A 66 -5.09 2.82 -3.61
C ASN A 66 -3.68 2.65 -3.04
N TRP A 67 -3.49 1.59 -2.25
CA TRP A 67 -2.26 1.36 -1.48
C TRP A 67 -1.05 1.20 -2.40
N GLU A 68 -1.21 0.62 -3.59
CA GLU A 68 -0.13 0.44 -4.58
C GLU A 68 0.43 1.79 -5.02
N SER A 69 -0.46 2.73 -5.32
CA SER A 69 -0.09 4.11 -5.67
C SER A 69 0.57 4.84 -4.50
N ALA A 70 0.10 4.61 -3.28
CA ALA A 70 0.70 5.19 -2.09
C ALA A 70 2.11 4.64 -1.84
N ILE A 71 2.32 3.33 -1.96
CA ILE A 71 3.65 2.70 -1.87
C ILE A 71 4.57 3.24 -2.96
N LYS A 72 4.09 3.37 -4.19
CA LYS A 72 4.88 3.95 -5.28
C LYS A 72 5.34 5.37 -4.96
N GLN A 73 4.46 6.21 -4.40
CA GLN A 73 4.82 7.56 -3.97
C GLN A 73 5.85 7.56 -2.84
N ILE A 74 5.69 6.65 -1.85
CA ILE A 74 6.65 6.50 -0.75
C ILE A 74 8.02 6.08 -1.30
N ALA A 75 8.06 5.07 -2.18
CA ALA A 75 9.27 4.54 -2.80
C ALA A 75 10.03 5.62 -3.59
N GLN A 76 9.30 6.45 -4.34
CA GLN A 76 9.83 7.54 -5.17
C GLN A 76 10.19 8.81 -4.39
N SER A 77 9.87 8.89 -3.10
CA SER A 77 10.23 10.06 -2.29
C SER A 77 11.74 10.13 -2.03
N ASP A 78 12.25 11.34 -1.83
CA ASP A 78 13.65 11.61 -1.48
C ASP A 78 13.96 11.35 0.01
N THR A 79 13.18 10.49 0.67
CA THR A 79 13.39 10.13 2.08
C THR A 79 14.26 8.88 2.22
N GLU A 80 14.90 8.71 3.37
CA GLU A 80 15.73 7.55 3.67
C GLU A 80 14.87 6.28 3.88
N SER A 81 15.48 5.10 3.74
CA SER A 81 14.79 3.80 3.85
C SER A 81 14.02 3.63 5.16
N ALA A 82 14.51 4.17 6.28
CA ALA A 82 13.82 4.11 7.56
C ALA A 82 12.47 4.85 7.53
N GLN A 83 12.46 6.08 7.03
CA GLN A 83 11.23 6.88 6.88
C GLN A 83 10.26 6.24 5.89
N LYS A 84 10.77 5.60 4.82
CA LYS A 84 9.93 4.87 3.86
C LYS A 84 9.25 3.65 4.51
N ALA A 85 10.00 2.85 5.26
CA ALA A 85 9.48 1.71 5.99
C ALA A 85 8.42 2.14 7.02
N ASP A 86 8.71 3.18 7.81
CA ASP A 86 7.77 3.73 8.79
C ASP A 86 6.47 4.23 8.12
N ALA A 87 6.58 4.92 6.98
CA ALA A 87 5.42 5.40 6.23
C ALA A 87 4.54 4.24 5.71
N VAL A 88 5.14 3.16 5.23
CA VAL A 88 4.42 1.98 4.78
C VAL A 88 3.77 1.21 5.93
N GLU A 89 4.41 1.11 7.09
CA GLU A 89 3.76 0.52 8.26
C GLU A 89 2.53 1.32 8.69
N VAL A 90 2.61 2.65 8.69
CA VAL A 90 1.46 3.51 9.00
C VAL A 90 0.34 3.27 7.99
N LEU A 91 0.67 3.19 6.71
CA LEU A 91 -0.28 2.87 5.64
C LEU A 91 -0.94 1.49 5.87
N ALA A 92 -0.15 0.44 6.13
CA ALA A 92 -0.61 -0.93 6.35
C ALA A 92 -1.50 -1.05 7.59
N LYS A 93 -1.11 -0.43 8.72
CA LYS A 93 -1.89 -0.44 9.97
C LYS A 93 -3.24 0.26 9.84
N ALA A 94 -3.34 1.26 8.97
CA ALA A 94 -4.60 1.94 8.64
C ALA A 94 -5.44 1.20 7.59
N TYR A 95 -4.85 0.22 6.89
CA TYR A 95 -5.50 -0.50 5.82
C TYR A 95 -6.48 -1.56 6.34
N THR A 96 -7.62 -1.67 5.66
CA THR A 96 -8.63 -2.70 5.93
C THR A 96 -8.90 -3.46 4.64
N PRO A 97 -8.20 -4.59 4.42
CA PRO A 97 -8.38 -5.40 3.22
C PRO A 97 -9.78 -6.01 3.21
N SER A 98 -10.26 -6.36 2.01
CA SER A 98 -11.36 -7.31 1.90
C SER A 98 -10.91 -8.71 2.35
N PRO A 99 -11.81 -9.65 2.66
CA PRO A 99 -11.43 -11.03 2.96
C PRO A 99 -10.64 -11.69 1.81
N GLU A 100 -11.05 -11.46 0.55
CA GLU A 100 -10.37 -12.00 -0.62
C GLU A 100 -8.96 -11.42 -0.77
N GLU A 101 -8.82 -10.11 -0.61
CA GLU A 101 -7.51 -9.44 -0.69
C GLU A 101 -6.58 -9.86 0.46
N LEU A 102 -7.11 -10.12 1.66
CA LEU A 102 -6.30 -10.64 2.75
C LEU A 102 -5.73 -12.01 2.41
N THR A 103 -6.55 -12.92 1.87
CA THR A 103 -6.09 -14.24 1.40
C THR A 103 -5.09 -14.13 0.26
N ASP A 104 -5.25 -13.15 -0.63
CA ASP A 104 -4.26 -12.87 -1.69
C ASP A 104 -2.94 -12.40 -1.08
N PHE A 105 -2.97 -11.52 -0.07
CA PHE A 105 -1.75 -11.06 0.61
C PHE A 105 -1.05 -12.20 1.35
N GLU A 106 -1.80 -13.03 2.08
CA GLU A 106 -1.29 -14.24 2.74
C GLU A 106 -0.56 -15.14 1.73
N SER A 107 -1.20 -15.43 0.59
CA SER A 107 -0.63 -16.26 -0.46
C SER A 107 0.62 -15.64 -1.05
N GLN A 108 0.59 -14.35 -1.35
CA GLN A 108 1.72 -13.64 -1.96
C GLN A 108 2.95 -13.60 -1.04
N VAL A 109 2.80 -13.37 0.26
CA VAL A 109 3.97 -13.40 1.18
C VAL A 109 4.58 -14.80 1.29
N VAL A 110 3.75 -15.84 1.26
CA VAL A 110 4.21 -17.23 1.25
C VAL A 110 4.90 -17.59 -0.06
N GLU A 111 4.35 -17.16 -1.19
CA GLU A 111 4.94 -17.37 -2.52
C GLU A 111 6.29 -16.67 -2.68
N GLU A 112 6.41 -15.41 -2.26
CA GLU A 112 7.67 -14.65 -2.30
C GLU A 112 8.77 -15.34 -1.47
N TYR A 113 8.41 -15.90 -0.31
CA TYR A 113 9.33 -16.67 0.51
C TYR A 113 9.72 -17.99 -0.14
N ASN A 114 8.74 -18.81 -0.55
CA ASN A 114 8.99 -20.12 -1.16
C ASN A 114 9.78 -20.04 -2.47
N ALA A 115 9.59 -18.96 -3.23
CA ALA A 115 10.36 -18.70 -4.44
C ALA A 115 11.78 -18.18 -4.16
N GLY A 116 12.10 -17.83 -2.91
CA GLY A 116 13.38 -17.21 -2.51
C GLY A 116 13.54 -15.77 -3.02
N ASN A 117 12.44 -15.12 -3.40
CA ASN A 117 12.46 -13.80 -4.04
C ASN A 117 12.36 -12.65 -3.03
N TYR A 118 11.78 -12.89 -1.83
CA TYR A 118 11.42 -11.83 -0.90
C TYR A 118 12.56 -10.90 -0.47
N LEU A 119 13.83 -11.36 -0.55
CA LEU A 119 15.06 -10.60 -0.32
C LEU A 119 15.95 -10.45 -1.57
N ALA A 120 15.50 -10.86 -2.75
CA ALA A 120 16.31 -10.85 -3.98
C ALA A 120 16.48 -9.44 -4.57
N HIS A 121 15.58 -8.51 -4.24
CA HIS A 121 15.54 -7.16 -4.83
C HIS A 121 15.66 -6.06 -3.75
N ILE A 122 16.63 -6.19 -2.84
CA ILE A 122 16.82 -5.25 -1.71
C ILE A 122 17.02 -3.78 -2.13
N GLU A 123 17.54 -3.54 -3.34
CA GLU A 123 17.74 -2.18 -3.88
C GLU A 123 16.46 -1.58 -4.51
N ASP A 124 15.45 -2.40 -4.77
CA ASP A 124 14.15 -1.94 -5.25
C ASP A 124 13.25 -1.60 -4.06
N ALA A 125 13.23 -0.32 -3.72
CA ALA A 125 12.39 0.18 -2.64
C ALA A 125 10.90 -0.12 -2.87
N GLY A 126 10.39 -0.07 -4.10
CA GLY A 126 8.98 -0.34 -4.38
C GLY A 126 8.63 -1.80 -4.07
N TYR A 127 9.50 -2.73 -4.47
CA TYR A 127 9.37 -4.15 -4.19
C TYR A 127 9.42 -4.44 -2.69
N MET A 128 10.47 -3.97 -1.99
CA MET A 128 10.64 -4.21 -0.55
C MET A 128 9.51 -3.62 0.28
N LEU A 129 9.07 -2.40 -0.07
CA LEU A 129 7.95 -1.74 0.60
C LEU A 129 6.61 -2.44 0.34
N THR A 130 6.42 -3.05 -0.84
CA THR A 130 5.24 -3.86 -1.13
C THR A 130 5.19 -5.11 -0.25
N ASN A 131 6.33 -5.79 -0.10
CA ASN A 131 6.45 -6.96 0.77
C ASN A 131 6.21 -6.58 2.26
N LEU A 132 6.78 -5.46 2.71
CA LEU A 132 6.52 -4.93 4.06
C LEU A 132 5.04 -4.60 4.29
N PHE A 133 4.40 -3.94 3.33
CA PHE A 133 2.99 -3.59 3.43
C PHE A 133 2.12 -4.83 3.63
N LYS A 134 2.26 -5.83 2.75
CA LYS A 134 1.46 -7.06 2.79
C LYS A 134 1.69 -7.81 4.10
N ALA A 135 2.94 -7.98 4.51
CA ALA A 135 3.28 -8.68 5.74
C ALA A 135 2.68 -8.01 6.99
N VAL A 136 2.73 -6.67 7.08
CA VAL A 136 2.12 -5.92 8.20
C VAL A 136 0.59 -6.00 8.17
N VAL A 137 -0.03 -5.98 6.98
CA VAL A 137 -1.48 -6.18 6.87
C VAL A 137 -1.85 -7.58 7.36
N VAL A 138 -1.20 -8.63 6.86
CA VAL A 138 -1.44 -10.02 7.26
C VAL A 138 -1.24 -10.18 8.77
N GLU A 139 -0.07 -9.84 9.30
CA GLU A 139 0.23 -9.93 10.74
C GLU A 139 -0.84 -9.23 11.59
N GLY A 140 -1.29 -8.05 11.16
CA GLY A 140 -2.27 -7.23 11.88
C GLY A 140 -3.71 -7.75 11.85
N LYS A 141 -4.06 -8.69 10.96
CA LYS A 141 -5.42 -9.27 10.87
C LYS A 141 -5.56 -10.63 11.55
N HIS A 142 -4.46 -11.28 11.90
CA HIS A 142 -4.46 -12.56 12.59
C HIS A 142 -4.26 -12.42 14.10
N THR A 143 -4.80 -13.39 14.85
CA THR A 143 -4.62 -13.45 16.31
C THR A 143 -3.29 -14.07 16.70
N ASP A 144 -2.81 -13.77 17.91
CA ASP A 144 -1.55 -14.30 18.41
C ASP A 144 -1.60 -15.84 18.51
N GLY A 145 -0.55 -16.50 18.01
CA GLY A 145 -0.45 -17.96 17.95
C GLY A 145 -1.06 -18.59 16.70
N GLU A 146 -1.60 -17.81 15.77
CA GLU A 146 -1.90 -18.30 14.42
C GLU A 146 -0.59 -18.43 13.61
N PRO A 147 -0.31 -19.58 12.98
CA PRO A 147 0.94 -19.79 12.24
C PRO A 147 1.20 -18.75 11.15
N VAL A 148 0.15 -18.31 10.46
CA VAL A 148 0.25 -17.27 9.43
C VAL A 148 0.71 -15.92 10.00
N LYS A 149 0.35 -15.60 11.25
CA LYS A 149 0.84 -14.39 11.93
C LYS A 149 2.32 -14.50 12.23
N ASP A 150 2.74 -15.63 12.79
CA ASP A 150 4.13 -15.87 13.17
C ASP A 150 5.02 -15.86 11.91
N PHE A 151 4.56 -16.47 10.82
CA PHE A 151 5.20 -16.39 9.51
C PHE A 151 5.31 -14.94 9.02
N ALA A 152 4.19 -14.20 8.98
CA ALA A 152 4.16 -12.82 8.48
C ALA A 152 5.05 -11.88 9.32
N SER A 153 5.10 -12.06 10.63
CA SER A 153 5.95 -11.27 11.53
C SER A 153 7.43 -11.52 11.25
N ALA A 154 7.85 -12.79 11.13
CA ALA A 154 9.23 -13.14 10.78
C ALA A 154 9.63 -12.63 9.39
N PHE A 155 8.75 -12.82 8.39
CA PHE A 155 8.92 -12.30 7.03
C PHE A 155 9.10 -10.78 7.04
N TYR A 156 8.25 -10.06 7.78
CA TYR A 156 8.32 -8.62 7.95
C TYR A 156 9.65 -8.18 8.57
N GLN A 157 10.11 -8.82 9.66
CA GLN A 157 11.36 -8.45 10.33
C GLN A 157 12.56 -8.64 9.40
N ASN A 158 12.64 -9.77 8.70
CA ASN A 158 13.72 -10.02 7.75
C ASN A 158 13.70 -9.02 6.59
N THR A 159 12.53 -8.76 6.01
CA THR A 159 12.35 -7.79 4.93
C THR A 159 12.74 -6.38 5.38
N LYS A 160 12.34 -5.97 6.59
CA LYS A 160 12.63 -4.63 7.13
C LYS A 160 14.11 -4.48 7.41
N ASN A 161 14.71 -5.42 8.15
CA ASN A 161 16.11 -5.29 8.57
C ASN A 161 17.06 -5.31 7.37
N THR A 162 16.75 -6.08 6.34
CA THR A 162 17.53 -6.07 5.09
C THR A 162 17.33 -4.80 4.28
N PHE A 163 16.09 -4.32 4.14
CA PHE A 163 15.80 -3.04 3.46
C PHE A 163 16.46 -1.83 4.15
N LEU A 164 16.57 -1.86 5.48
CA LEU A 164 17.27 -0.84 6.25
C LEU A 164 18.79 -1.01 6.25
N GLY A 165 19.32 -2.09 5.66
CA GLY A 165 20.74 -2.42 5.69
C GLY A 165 21.28 -2.80 7.08
N VAL A 166 20.40 -3.14 8.02
CA VAL A 166 20.76 -3.64 9.37
C VAL A 166 21.27 -5.07 9.31
N GLU A 167 20.66 -5.88 8.43
CA GLU A 167 21.03 -7.27 8.19
C GLU A 167 21.37 -7.48 6.70
N ALA A 168 22.32 -8.37 6.41
CA ALA A 168 22.59 -8.80 5.05
C ALA A 168 21.69 -10.00 4.70
N ALA A 169 21.25 -10.09 3.45
CA ALA A 169 20.58 -11.30 2.97
C ALA A 169 21.49 -12.52 3.20
N GLY A 170 20.94 -13.58 3.81
CA GLY A 170 21.67 -14.80 4.14
C GLY A 170 22.58 -14.71 5.38
N SER A 171 22.51 -13.65 6.18
CA SER A 171 23.13 -13.62 7.52
C SER A 171 22.57 -14.72 8.42
N ASP A 172 23.30 -15.09 9.47
CA ASP A 172 22.85 -16.12 10.41
C ASP A 172 21.54 -15.70 11.12
N SER A 173 21.37 -14.40 11.41
CA SER A 173 20.13 -13.84 11.94
C SER A 173 18.95 -14.05 10.97
N VAL A 174 19.16 -13.75 9.68
CA VAL A 174 18.13 -13.94 8.65
C VAL A 174 17.75 -15.41 8.53
N LYS A 175 18.74 -16.32 8.46
CA LYS A 175 18.51 -17.77 8.36
C LYS A 175 17.80 -18.36 9.58
N GLU A 176 18.11 -17.87 10.77
CA GLU A 176 17.40 -18.31 11.98
C GLU A 176 15.93 -17.87 11.94
N SER A 177 15.64 -16.69 11.42
CA SER A 177 14.27 -16.24 11.19
C SER A 177 13.59 -17.01 10.03
N GLU A 178 14.32 -17.40 8.98
CA GLU A 178 13.82 -18.29 7.92
C GLU A 178 13.45 -19.68 8.47
N SER A 179 14.25 -20.24 9.38
CA SER A 179 13.92 -21.47 10.11
C SER A 179 12.63 -21.34 10.94
N GLN A 180 12.31 -20.14 11.45
CA GLN A 180 11.02 -19.88 12.12
C GLN A 180 9.87 -19.79 11.12
N MET A 181 10.09 -19.14 9.97
CA MET A 181 9.13 -19.11 8.87
C MET A 181 8.81 -20.52 8.38
N ASP A 182 9.81 -21.39 8.18
CA ASP A 182 9.62 -22.78 7.76
C ASP A 182 8.74 -23.58 8.74
N LYS A 183 8.95 -23.38 10.05
CA LYS A 183 8.13 -24.02 11.09
C LYS A 183 6.68 -23.53 11.02
N ALA A 184 6.49 -22.22 10.91
CA ALA A 184 5.16 -21.64 10.80
C ALA A 184 4.43 -22.12 9.53
N LEU A 185 5.11 -22.15 8.37
CA LEU A 185 4.56 -22.67 7.12
C LEU A 185 4.09 -24.11 7.23
N ALA A 186 4.82 -24.97 7.95
CA ALA A 186 4.43 -26.36 8.16
C ALA A 186 3.12 -26.51 8.96
N GLU A 187 2.69 -25.46 9.66
CA GLU A 187 1.47 -25.43 10.47
C GLU A 187 0.33 -24.65 9.82
N ILE A 188 0.60 -23.85 8.79
CA ILE A 188 -0.43 -23.24 7.92
C ILE A 188 -1.11 -24.39 7.14
N LYS A 189 -2.44 -24.44 7.20
CA LYS A 189 -3.26 -25.53 6.62
C LYS A 189 -4.00 -25.09 5.38
#